data_AF-A0A9E3WUA6-F1
#
_entry.id   AF-A0A9E3WUA6-F1
#
_cell.length_a   1.000
_cell.length_b   1.000
_cell.length_c   1.000
_cell.angle_alpha   90.00
_cell.angle_beta   90.00
_cell.angle_gamma   90.00
#
_symmetry.space_group_name_H-M   'P 1'
#
loop_
_entity.id
_entity.type
_entity.pdbx_description
1 polymer ?
#
loop_
_entity_poly.entity_id
_entity_poly.type
_entity_poly.pdbx_seq_one_letter_code
_entity_poly.pdbx_strand_id
1 'polypeptide(L)' 'LGLIEDIEIPTINKLFIHTQPAHLQKLRGSELSTADRNIERALYLRRNLRRDGDTAEQN' A
#
# COMPACT_ATOMS: atom_id res chain seq x y z
N LEU A 1 19.10 10.64 -0.18
CA LEU A 1 18.25 10.48 -1.39
C LEU A 1 16.88 11.10 -1.08
N GLY A 2 16.79 12.43 -1.04
CA GLY A 2 15.54 13.18 -0.86
C GLY A 2 14.81 13.32 -2.20
N LEU A 3 14.49 12.19 -2.83
CA LEU A 3 13.88 12.17 -4.16
C LEU A 3 12.34 12.20 -4.12
N ILE A 4 11.78 11.90 -2.94
CA ILE A 4 10.36 11.88 -2.64
C ILE A 4 10.25 12.49 -1.23
N GLU A 5 9.68 13.69 -1.13
CA GLU A 5 9.61 14.49 0.11
C GLU A 5 8.21 14.47 0.73
N ASP A 6 7.22 14.09 -0.06
CA ASP A 6 5.79 14.07 0.19
C ASP A 6 5.28 12.75 0.80
N ILE A 7 6.18 11.79 1.05
CA ILE A 7 5.85 10.51 1.68
C ILE A 7 6.70 10.32 2.93
N GLU A 8 6.04 10.31 4.08
CA GLU A 8 6.71 10.03 5.34
C GLU A 8 7.15 8.56 5.45
N ILE A 9 8.29 8.32 6.12
CA ILE A 9 8.81 6.97 6.38
C ILE A 9 7.80 6.04 7.10
N PRO A 10 6.98 6.50 8.07
CA PRO A 10 5.95 5.66 8.68
C PRO A 10 4.93 5.14 7.67
N THR A 11 4.56 5.93 6.66
CA THR A 11 3.68 5.51 5.56
C THR A 11 4.30 4.37 4.77
N ILE A 12 5.59 4.48 4.42
CA ILE A 12 6.31 3.41 3.72
C ILE A 12 6.31 2.12 4.54
N ASN A 13 6.61 2.19 5.84
CA ASN A 13 6.61 1.02 6.72
C ASN A 13 5.24 0.35 6.79
N LYS A 14 4.17 1.15 6.88
CA LYS A 14 2.78 0.66 6.88
C LYS A 14 2.44 -0.03 5.56
N LEU A 15 2.74 0.59 4.42
CA LEU A 15 2.51 0.00 3.09
C LEU A 15 3.28 -1.31 2.92
N PHE A 16 4.52 -1.36 3.41
CA PHE A 16 5.36 -2.55 3.33
C PHE A 16 4.74 -3.74 4.08
N ILE A 17 4.29 -3.53 5.33
CA ILE A 17 3.71 -4.61 6.15
C ILE A 17 2.37 -5.09 5.55
N HIS A 18 1.50 -4.17 5.15
CA HIS A 18 0.14 -4.54 4.71
C HIS A 18 0.06 -5.12 3.30
N THR A 19 1.09 -4.93 2.47
CA THR A 19 1.14 -5.52 1.13
C THR A 19 1.79 -6.90 1.09
N GLN A 20 2.19 -7.45 2.25
CA GLN A 20 2.77 -8.78 2.32
C GLN A 20 1.76 -9.87 1.89
N PRO A 21 2.20 -10.92 1.15
CA PRO A 21 1.30 -11.92 0.57
C PRO A 21 0.40 -12.61 1.59
N ALA A 22 0.91 -12.89 2.80
CA ALA A 22 0.14 -13.52 3.87
C ALA A 22 -1.02 -12.63 4.36
N HIS A 23 -0.82 -11.30 4.36
CA HIS A 23 -1.87 -10.34 4.73
C HIS A 23 -2.96 -10.28 3.67
N LEU A 24 -2.57 -10.29 2.39
CA LEU A 24 -3.50 -10.28 1.26
C LEU A 24 -4.31 -11.59 1.17
N GLN A 25 -3.69 -12.74 1.47
CA GLN A 25 -4.37 -14.03 1.55
C GLN A 25 -5.39 -14.08 2.70
N LYS A 26 -5.04 -13.56 3.89
CA LYS A 26 -5.95 -13.50 5.04
C LYS A 26 -7.18 -12.62 4.80
N LEU A 27 -7.05 -11.55 3.99
CA LEU A 27 -8.14 -10.61 3.71
C LEU A 27 -9.22 -11.19 2.78
N ARG A 28 -8.86 -12.13 1.89
CA ARG A 28 -9.76 -12.71 0.87
C ARG A 28 -10.38 -14.04 1.26
N GLY A 29 -9.83 -14.75 2.26
CA GLY A 29 -10.40 -16.01 2.76
C GLY A 29 -10.26 -17.22 1.83
N SER A 30 -9.52 -17.07 0.73
CA SER A 30 -9.22 -18.13 -0.25
C SER A 30 -7.79 -17.98 -0.76
N GLU A 31 -7.19 -19.07 -1.27
CA GLU A 31 -5.88 -18.98 -1.92
C GLU A 31 -5.97 -18.07 -3.15
N LEU A 32 -5.21 -16.98 -3.14
CA LEU A 32 -5.10 -16.08 -4.28
C LEU A 32 -4.00 -16.57 -5.22
N SER A 33 -4.28 -16.54 -6.52
CA SER A 33 -3.23 -16.71 -7.52
C SER A 33 -2.17 -15.61 -7.39
N THR A 34 -0.98 -15.82 -7.96
CA THR A 34 0.06 -14.79 -7.98
C THR A 34 -0.41 -13.52 -8.69
N ALA A 35 -1.25 -13.65 -9.72
CA ALA A 35 -1.81 -12.52 -10.46
C ALA A 35 -2.76 -11.70 -9.58
N ASP A 36 -3.69 -12.36 -8.88
CA ASP A 36 -4.67 -11.69 -8.02
C ASP A 36 -3.99 -10.94 -6.86
N ARG A 37 -2.95 -11.55 -6.26
CA ARG A 37 -2.13 -10.90 -5.22
C ARG A 37 -1.48 -9.61 -5.72
N ASN A 38 -0.96 -9.61 -6.95
CA ASN A 38 -0.35 -8.42 -7.54
C ASN A 38 -1.38 -7.32 -7.83
N ILE A 39 -2.57 -7.69 -8.29
CA ILE A 39 -3.68 -6.74 -8.52
C ILE A 39 -4.10 -6.10 -7.19
N GLU A 40 -4.35 -6.90 -6.15
CA GLU A 40 -4.74 -6.39 -4.84
C GLU A 40 -3.68 -5.49 -4.21
N ARG A 41 -2.41 -5.89 -4.31
CA ARG A 41 -1.28 -5.06 -3.88
C ARG A 41 -1.26 -3.70 -4.58
N ALA A 42 -1.42 -3.68 -5.91
CA ALA A 42 -1.46 -2.44 -6.67
C ALA A 42 -2.66 -1.55 -6.28
N LEU A 43 -3.84 -2.15 -6.08
CA LEU A 43 -5.04 -1.43 -5.63
C LEU A 43 -4.86 -0.85 -4.22
N TYR A 44 -4.28 -1.61 -3.30
CA TYR A 44 -3.99 -1.14 -1.94
C TYR A 44 -3.01 0.03 -1.94
N LEU A 45 -1.88 -0.10 -2.66
CA LEU A 45 -0.87 0.96 -2.79
C LEU A 45 -1.47 2.24 -3.38
N ARG A 46 -2.22 2.14 -4.49
CA ARG A 46 -2.84 3.30 -5.13
C ARG A 46 -3.83 4.03 -4.22
N ARG A 47 -4.64 3.29 -3.45
CA ARG A 47 -5.63 3.90 -2.53
C ARG A 47 -4.96 4.64 -1.38
N ASN A 48 -3.92 4.07 -0.79
CA ASN A 48 -3.25 4.68 0.37
C ASN A 48 -2.35 5.85 -0.05
N LEU A 49 -1.59 5.72 -1.15
CA LEU A 49 -0.75 6.81 -1.65
C LEU A 49 -1.56 8.02 -2.13
N ARG A 50 -2.76 7.82 -2.68
CA ARG A 50 -3.67 8.94 -3.01
C ARG A 50 -4.18 9.67 -1.77
N ARG A 51 -4.54 8.92 -0.72
CA ARG A 51 -5.06 9.49 0.53
C ARG A 51 -4.01 10.32 1.26
N ASP A 52 -2.76 9.90 1.22
CA ASP A 52 -1.67 10.63 1.87
C ASP A 52 -1.31 11.91 1.10
N GLY A 53 -1.41 11.92 -0.23
CA GLY A 53 -1.29 13.13 -1.05
C GLY A 53 -2.35 14.20 -0.74
N ASP A 54 -3.61 13.78 -0.54
CA ASP A 54 -4.70 14.71 -0.16
C ASP A 54 -4.52 15.28 1.27
N THR A 55 -3.78 14.58 2.14
CA THR A 55 -3.54 15.03 3.53
C THR A 55 -2.35 15.99 3.60
N ALA A 56 -1.37 15.86 2.70
CA ALA A 56 -0.22 16.75 2.61
C ALA A 56 -0.57 18.16 2.07
N GLU A 57 -1.61 18.29 1.23
CA GLU A 57 -2.06 19.59 0.69
C GLU A 57 -2.88 20.45 1.69
N GLN A 58 -3.20 19.93 2.89
CA GLN A 58 -4.03 20.64 3.89
C GLN A 58 -3.27 21.23 5.10
N ASN A 59 -1.93 21.18 5.11
CA ASN A 59 -1.10 21.75 6.19
C ASN A 59 -0.22 22.92 5.73
#